data_AF-A0A6G3MNE8-F1
#
_entry.id   AF-A0A6G3MNE8-F1
#
_cell.length_a   1.000
_cell.length_b   1.000
_cell.length_c   1.000
_cell.angle_alpha   90.00
_cell.angle_beta   90.00
_cell.angle_gamma   90.00
#
_symmetry.space_group_name_H-M   'P 1'
#
loop_
_entity.id
_entity.type
_entity.pdbx_description
1 polymer ?
#
loop_
_entity_poly.entity_id
_entity_poly.type
_entity_poly.pdbx_seq_one_letter_code
_entity_poly.pdbx_strand_id
1 'polypeptide(L)'
;MCESIASTSFLLSLQSIYYMNRFKWTKAEELCQKALDMDPLNQNLLFNMCTIQKYKGSQSDLVQSTFISAYNYDPSHILSKEYDQKNAEFDQLCLSFSTKT
;
A
#
# COMPACT_ATOMS: atom_id res chain seq x y z
N MET A 1 -6.53 36.01 -2.91
CA MET A 1 -6.61 34.96 -3.95
C MET A 1 -6.50 33.63 -3.22
N CYS A 2 -7.61 32.92 -3.04
CA CYS A 2 -7.71 31.74 -2.18
C CYS A 2 -7.47 30.47 -3.02
N GLU A 3 -6.24 30.28 -3.52
CA GLU A 3 -5.96 29.24 -4.53
C GLU A 3 -5.39 27.91 -4.00
N SER A 4 -5.07 27.73 -2.72
CA SER A 4 -4.23 26.57 -2.34
C SER A 4 -4.85 25.52 -1.41
N ILE A 5 -6.11 25.64 -1.00
CA ILE A 5 -6.78 24.61 -0.16
C ILE A 5 -7.20 23.39 -1.03
N ALA A 6 -7.12 23.50 -2.36
CA ALA A 6 -7.84 22.65 -3.30
C ALA A 6 -7.27 21.24 -3.54
N SER A 7 -6.08 20.85 -3.10
CA SER A 7 -5.56 19.47 -3.29
C SER A 7 -4.34 19.18 -2.43
N THR A 8 -4.46 19.12 -1.10
CA THR A 8 -3.36 18.60 -0.28
C THR A 8 -3.17 17.10 -0.54
N SER A 9 -1.92 16.61 -0.48
CA SER A 9 -1.62 15.17 -0.62
C SER A 9 -2.50 14.31 0.29
N PHE A 10 -2.76 14.79 1.51
CA PHE A 10 -3.67 14.14 2.46
C PHE A 10 -5.13 14.05 1.97
N LEU A 11 -5.69 15.12 1.38
CA LEU A 11 -7.07 15.04 0.86
C LEU A 11 -7.17 14.10 -0.34
N LEU A 12 -6.15 14.08 -1.20
CA LEU A 12 -6.08 13.15 -2.33
C LEU A 12 -5.95 11.70 -1.86
N SER A 13 -5.18 11.44 -0.80
CA SER A 13 -5.04 10.12 -0.21
C SER A 13 -6.38 9.61 0.35
N LEU A 14 -7.11 10.45 1.07
CA LEU A 14 -8.43 10.11 1.60
C LEU A 14 -9.45 9.84 0.48
N GLN A 15 -9.43 10.65 -0.59
CA GLN A 15 -10.29 10.41 -1.75
C GLN A 15 -9.94 9.10 -2.46
N SER A 16 -8.64 8.79 -2.61
CA SER A 16 -8.20 7.50 -3.16
C SER A 16 -8.78 6.34 -2.35
N ILE A 17 -8.64 6.36 -1.03
CA ILE A 17 -9.18 5.34 -0.12
C ILE A 17 -10.71 5.22 -0.25
N TYR A 18 -11.42 6.34 -0.39
CA TYR A 18 -12.86 6.32 -0.64
C TYR A 18 -13.21 5.54 -1.93
N TYR A 19 -12.45 5.73 -3.01
CA TYR A 19 -12.68 4.98 -4.25
C TYR A 19 -12.23 3.52 -4.18
N MET A 20 -11.15 3.21 -3.44
CA MET A 20 -10.72 1.84 -3.15
C MET A 20 -11.86 1.03 -2.48
N ASN A 21 -12.49 1.61 -1.46
CA ASN A 21 -13.61 0.97 -0.74
C ASN A 21 -14.86 0.75 -1.62
N ARG A 22 -14.94 1.38 -2.79
CA ARG A 22 -16.02 1.20 -3.77
C ARG A 22 -15.59 0.38 -4.98
N PHE A 23 -14.44 -0.29 -4.91
CA PHE A 23 -13.86 -1.10 -5.98
C PHE A 23 -13.61 -0.31 -7.28
N LYS A 24 -13.46 1.02 -7.19
CA LYS A 24 -13.20 1.91 -8.33
C LYS A 24 -11.70 2.13 -8.50
N TRP A 25 -10.99 1.04 -8.82
CA TRP A 25 -9.52 0.96 -8.81
C TRP A 25 -8.82 1.95 -9.72
N THR A 26 -9.33 2.16 -10.95
CA THR A 26 -8.73 3.13 -11.89
C THR A 26 -8.73 4.56 -11.32
N LYS A 27 -9.85 4.98 -10.73
CA LYS A 27 -9.96 6.32 -10.15
C LYS A 27 -9.16 6.45 -8.84
N ALA A 28 -9.08 5.38 -8.07
CA ALA A 28 -8.23 5.34 -6.88
C ALA A 28 -6.75 5.50 -7.26
N GLU A 29 -6.28 4.82 -8.31
CA GLU A 29 -4.91 4.90 -8.81
C GLU A 29 -4.55 6.33 -9.23
N GLU A 30 -5.39 6.99 -10.02
CA GLU A 30 -5.16 8.38 -10.45
C GLU A 30 -4.98 9.34 -9.27
N LEU A 31 -5.81 9.20 -8.23
CA LEU A 31 -5.75 10.05 -7.05
C LEU A 31 -4.56 9.70 -6.15
N CYS A 32 -4.26 8.42 -6.01
CA CYS A 32 -3.11 7.93 -5.26
C CYS A 32 -1.80 8.39 -5.91
N GLN A 33 -1.72 8.36 -7.25
CA GLN A 33 -0.55 8.82 -7.98
C GLN A 33 -0.35 10.32 -7.80
N LYS A 34 -1.41 11.13 -7.92
CA LYS A 34 -1.32 12.58 -7.66
C LYS A 34 -0.87 12.88 -6.21
N ALA A 35 -1.30 12.07 -5.25
CA ALA A 35 -0.86 12.21 -3.87
C ALA A 35 0.63 11.85 -3.70
N LEU A 36 1.10 10.79 -4.39
CA LEU A 36 2.51 10.39 -4.42
C LEU A 36 3.39 11.41 -5.14
N ASP A 37 2.90 12.05 -6.20
CA ASP A 37 3.66 13.10 -6.90
C ASP A 37 3.94 14.31 -5.98
N MET A 38 3.09 14.53 -4.97
CA MET A 38 3.25 15.57 -3.96
C MET A 38 4.07 15.11 -2.74
N ASP A 39 3.93 13.85 -2.35
CA ASP A 39 4.64 13.24 -1.22
C ASP A 39 5.14 11.83 -1.60
N PRO A 40 6.24 11.74 -2.37
CA PRO A 40 6.71 10.48 -2.95
C PRO A 40 7.21 9.48 -1.92
N LEU A 41 7.53 9.98 -0.73
CA LEU A 41 8.11 9.26 0.37
C LEU A 41 7.06 8.79 1.39
N ASN A 42 5.78 9.03 1.12
CA ASN A 42 4.71 8.60 2.00
C ASN A 42 4.48 7.10 1.90
N GLN A 43 4.96 6.38 2.91
CA GLN A 43 4.83 4.93 2.95
C GLN A 43 3.39 4.42 2.91
N ASN A 44 2.44 5.15 3.54
CA ASN A 44 1.03 4.79 3.48
C ASN A 44 0.48 4.89 2.05
N LEU A 45 0.91 5.89 1.29
CA LEU A 45 0.52 6.01 -0.12
C LEU A 45 1.12 4.89 -0.98
N LEU A 46 2.37 4.48 -0.71
CA LEU A 46 3.00 3.36 -1.41
C LEU A 46 2.26 2.04 -1.12
N PHE A 47 1.85 1.79 0.14
CA PHE A 47 1.03 0.63 0.49
C PHE A 47 -0.37 0.68 -0.15
N ASN A 48 -0.99 1.86 -0.21
CA ASN A 48 -2.27 2.04 -0.90
C ASN A 48 -2.11 1.74 -2.40
N MET A 49 -1.03 2.21 -3.03
CA MET A 49 -0.72 1.95 -4.43
C MET A 49 -0.51 0.46 -4.69
N CYS A 50 0.24 -0.23 -3.84
CA CYS A 50 0.42 -1.69 -3.90
C CYS A 50 -0.93 -2.42 -3.86
N THR A 51 -1.83 -1.99 -2.97
CA THR A 51 -3.19 -2.55 -2.85
C THR A 51 -4.01 -2.32 -4.13
N ILE A 52 -3.98 -1.10 -4.67
CA ILE A 52 -4.67 -0.74 -5.91
C ILE A 52 -4.17 -1.59 -7.09
N GLN A 53 -2.85 -1.70 -7.27
CA GLN A 53 -2.25 -2.49 -8.35
C GLN A 53 -2.65 -3.97 -8.25
N LYS A 54 -2.63 -4.55 -7.04
CA LYS A 54 -3.06 -5.93 -6.79
C LYS A 54 -4.51 -6.16 -7.22
N TYR A 55 -5.44 -5.30 -6.81
CA TYR A 55 -6.86 -5.49 -7.12
C TYR A 55 -7.25 -5.08 -8.55
N LYS A 56 -6.42 -4.27 -9.22
CA LYS A 56 -6.57 -3.95 -10.65
C LYS A 56 -6.10 -5.09 -11.56
N GLY A 57 -5.38 -6.08 -11.02
CA GLY A 57 -4.83 -7.19 -11.80
C GLY A 57 -3.54 -6.82 -12.54
N SER A 58 -2.75 -5.89 -11.99
CA SER A 58 -1.42 -5.57 -12.51
C SER A 58 -0.47 -6.77 -12.39
N GLN A 59 0.63 -6.74 -13.13
CA GLN A 59 1.65 -7.79 -13.10
C GLN A 59 2.22 -7.97 -11.69
N SER A 60 2.42 -9.22 -11.26
CA SER A 60 2.91 -9.56 -9.93
C SER A 60 4.25 -8.87 -9.61
N ASP A 61 5.14 -8.76 -10.59
CA ASP A 61 6.45 -8.13 -10.43
C ASP A 61 6.35 -6.63 -10.08
N LEU A 62 5.39 -5.92 -10.69
CA LEU A 62 5.14 -4.51 -10.41
C LEU A 62 4.59 -4.31 -8.99
N VAL A 63 3.66 -5.16 -8.58
CA VAL A 63 3.09 -5.14 -7.23
C VAL A 63 4.19 -5.41 -6.20
N GLN A 64 5.03 -6.41 -6.45
CA GLN A 64 6.11 -6.79 -5.56
C GLN A 64 7.18 -5.69 -5.46
N SER A 65 7.56 -5.07 -6.57
CA SER A 65 8.48 -3.93 -6.56
C SER A 65 7.95 -2.75 -5.74
N THR A 66 6.66 -2.43 -5.91
CA THR A 66 5.99 -1.37 -5.15
C THR A 66 5.93 -1.70 -3.66
N PHE A 67 5.62 -2.95 -3.31
CA PHE A 67 5.61 -3.43 -1.94
C PHE A 67 7.00 -3.33 -1.29
N ILE A 68 8.05 -3.79 -1.95
CA ILE A 68 9.43 -3.72 -1.45
C ILE A 68 9.83 -2.26 -1.21
N SER A 69 9.46 -1.37 -2.13
CA SER A 69 9.71 0.07 -1.99
C SER A 69 9.01 0.65 -0.76
N ALA A 70 7.74 0.27 -0.52
CA ALA A 70 6.99 0.67 0.67
C ALA A 70 7.62 0.08 1.95
N TYR A 71 7.94 -1.21 1.95
CA TYR A 71 8.44 -1.93 3.12
C TYR A 71 9.82 -1.40 3.58
N ASN A 72 10.73 -1.16 2.63
CA ASN A 72 12.09 -0.71 2.92
C ASN A 72 12.18 0.77 3.33
N TYR A 73 11.13 1.57 3.10
CA TYR A 73 11.18 3.01 3.37
C TYR A 73 11.26 3.33 4.86
N ASP A 74 10.33 2.79 5.66
CA ASP A 74 10.38 2.85 7.12
C ASP A 74 10.00 1.48 7.72
N PRO A 75 10.99 0.71 8.21
CA PRO A 75 10.77 -0.58 8.86
C PRO A 75 9.95 -0.50 10.16
N SER A 76 9.88 0.68 10.78
CA SER A 76 9.16 0.88 12.04
C SER A 76 7.65 1.07 11.84
N HIS A 77 7.23 1.26 10.59
CA HIS A 77 5.85 1.45 10.19
C HIS A 77 4.94 0.29 10.60
N ILE A 78 3.72 0.63 11.01
CA ILE A 78 2.77 -0.35 11.56
C ILE A 78 2.49 -1.51 10.60
N LEU A 79 2.30 -1.20 9.31
CA LEU A 79 2.05 -2.23 8.29
C LEU A 79 3.27 -3.13 8.02
N SER A 80 4.49 -2.60 8.11
CA SER A 80 5.71 -3.42 7.99
C SER A 80 5.83 -4.39 9.16
N LYS A 81 5.56 -3.92 10.38
CA LYS A 81 5.56 -4.78 11.58
C LYS A 81 4.47 -5.83 11.55
N GLU A 82 3.27 -5.47 11.13
CA GLU A 82 2.16 -6.43 10.96
C GLU A 82 2.51 -7.50 9.92
N TYR A 83 3.18 -7.11 8.83
CA TYR A 83 3.67 -8.05 7.83
C TYR A 83 4.73 -8.99 8.40
N ASP A 84 5.72 -8.48 9.14
CA ASP A 84 6.76 -9.29 9.78
C ASP A 84 6.15 -10.28 10.78
N GLN A 85 5.18 -9.83 11.58
CA GLN A 85 4.45 -10.70 12.50
C GLN A 85 3.70 -11.80 11.76
N LYS A 86 3.02 -11.48 10.66
CA LYS A 86 2.29 -12.48 9.86
C LYS A 86 3.23 -13.49 9.20
N ASN A 87 4.40 -13.04 8.74
CA ASN A 87 5.43 -13.95 8.24
C ASN A 87 5.91 -14.90 9.35
N ALA A 88 6.21 -14.38 10.54
CA ALA A 88 6.63 -15.23 11.67
C ALA A 88 5.55 -16.24 12.08
N GLU A 89 4.27 -15.83 12.12
CA GLU A 89 3.14 -16.72 12.37
C GLU A 89 3.04 -17.83 11.31
N PHE A 90 3.25 -17.48 10.04
CA PHE A 90 3.25 -18.43 8.93
C PHE A 90 4.42 -19.43 9.03
N ASP A 91 5.63 -18.96 9.33
CA ASP A 91 6.80 -19.81 9.50
C ASP A 91 6.60 -20.83 10.64
N GLN A 92 6.05 -20.38 11.77
CA GLN A 92 5.68 -21.27 12.89
C GLN A 92 4.66 -22.33 12.46
N LEU A 93 3.67 -21.92 11.66
CA LEU A 93 2.67 -22.84 11.12
C LEU A 93 3.32 -23.91 10.24
N CYS A 94 4.19 -23.52 9.31
CA CYS A 94 4.93 -24.46 8.46
C CYS A 94 5.72 -25.48 9.29
N LEU A 95 6.46 -25.03 10.31
CA LEU A 95 7.21 -25.92 11.19
C LEU A 95 6.30 -26.93 11.91
N SER A 96 5.15 -26.47 12.43
CA SER A 96 4.20 -27.33 13.13
C SER A 96 3.63 -28.46 12.26
N PHE A 97 3.46 -28.20 10.97
CA PHE A 97 3.01 -29.20 9.99
C PHE A 97 4.15 -30.11 9.53
N SER A 98 5.39 -29.60 9.42
CA SER A 98 6.56 -30.42 9.07
C SER A 98 6.94 -31.42 10.16
N THR A 99 6.74 -31.11 11.45
CA THR A 99 7.05 -32.02 12.57
C THR A 99 5.98 -33.09 12.82
N LYS A 100 4.83 -33.02 12.14
CA LYS A 100 3.70 -33.98 12.30
C LYS A 100 3.71 -35.12 11.27
N THR A 101 4.80 -35.29 10.53
CA THR A 101 5.01 -36.40 9.59
C THR A 101 6.14 -37.29 10.10
#